data_AF-A0A0N4XGG0-F1
#
_entry.id   AF-A0A0N4XGG0-F1
#
_cell.length_a   1.000
_cell.length_b   1.000
_cell.length_c   1.000
_cell.angle_alpha   90.00
_cell.angle_beta   90.00
_cell.angle_gamma   90.00
#
_symmetry.space_group_name_H-M   'P 1'
#
loop_
_entity.id
_entity.type
_entity.pdbx_description
1 polymer ?
#
loop_
_entity_poly.entity_id
_entity_poly.type
_entity_poly.pdbx_seq_one_letter_code
_entity_poly.pdbx_strand_id
1 'polypeptide(L)'
;MQLHRFCYLVPPFSDAKLPRAGHHCPDSLKASITACETLGDEFKPIVSDLCGSMLNTQSFCHVERKLNLFLRMSAYLHGLHHIEDIVYRLNVERDAVKEVLDSFSLVLCTFRRPDFISE
;
A
#
# COMPACT_ATOMS: atom_id res chain seq x y z
N MET A 1 -1.80 25.45 3.23
CA MET A 1 -0.68 24.72 2.58
C MET A 1 -1.13 23.33 2.17
N GLN A 2 -1.33 23.09 0.87
CA GLN A 2 -1.56 21.74 0.34
C GLN A 2 -0.22 21.00 0.35
N LEU A 3 -0.09 20.01 1.24
CA LEU A 3 1.10 19.19 1.32
C LEU A 3 1.06 18.19 0.17
N HIS A 4 1.81 18.46 -0.90
CA HIS A 4 2.03 17.53 -2.02
C HIS A 4 2.82 16.31 -1.53
N ARG A 5 2.11 15.34 -0.95
CA ARG A 5 2.65 14.06 -0.49
C ARG A 5 2.63 13.09 -1.65
N PHE A 6 3.80 12.58 -2.01
CA PHE A 6 4.00 11.57 -3.04
C PHE A 6 4.32 10.23 -2.39
N CYS A 7 3.81 9.15 -2.97
CA CYS A 7 3.98 7.80 -2.45
C CYS A 7 4.83 6.96 -3.40
N TYR A 8 5.72 6.16 -2.82
CA TYR A 8 6.66 5.29 -3.52
C TYR A 8 6.57 3.88 -2.95
N LEU A 9 6.52 2.88 -3.82
CA LEU A 9 6.85 1.50 -3.47
C LEU A 9 8.36 1.42 -3.25
N VAL A 10 8.75 1.03 -2.05
CA VAL A 10 10.16 0.91 -1.65
C VAL A 10 10.30 -0.37 -0.84
N PRO A 11 11.32 -1.20 -1.09
CA PRO A 11 11.56 -2.37 -0.25
C PRO A 11 11.71 -1.96 1.22
N PRO A 12 11.31 -2.83 2.17
CA PRO A 12 11.49 -2.55 3.57
C PRO A 12 12.94 -2.19 3.89
N PHE A 13 13.14 -1.23 4.80
CA PHE A 13 14.48 -0.89 5.28
C PHE A 13 15.16 -2.11 5.92
N SER A 14 16.48 -2.13 5.92
CA SER A 14 17.27 -3.28 6.38
C SER A 14 17.04 -3.65 7.86
N ASP A 15 16.58 -2.70 8.66
CA ASP A 15 16.23 -2.82 10.07
C ASP A 15 14.72 -3.01 10.31
N ALA A 16 13.91 -3.04 9.25
CA ALA A 16 12.47 -3.18 9.36
C ALA A 16 12.10 -4.56 9.94
N LYS A 17 11.25 -4.55 10.97
CA LYS A 17 10.67 -5.77 11.53
C LYS A 17 9.62 -6.31 10.56
N LEU A 18 10.02 -7.26 9.72
CA LEU A 18 9.09 -7.95 8.84
C LEU A 18 8.06 -8.74 9.66
N PRO A 19 6.78 -8.73 9.25
CA PRO A 19 5.78 -9.56 9.91
C PRO A 19 6.21 -11.01 9.76
N ARG A 20 6.45 -11.70 10.87
CA ARG A 20 6.50 -13.17 10.83
C ARG A 20 5.06 -13.62 10.63
N ALA A 21 4.73 -14.19 9.47
CA ALA A 21 3.39 -14.63 9.15
C ALA A 21 2.89 -15.64 10.21
N GLY A 22 2.15 -15.15 11.21
CA GLY A 22 1.49 -15.99 12.21
C GLY A 22 0.28 -16.72 11.63
N HIS A 23 -0.39 -16.09 10.67
CA HIS A 23 -1.48 -16.67 9.87
C HIS A 23 -1.09 -16.77 8.40
N HIS A 24 -1.46 -17.90 7.78
CA HIS A 24 -1.32 -18.11 6.36
C HIS A 24 -2.26 -17.14 5.61
N CYS A 25 -1.69 -16.31 4.72
CA CYS A 25 -2.48 -15.45 3.84
C CYS A 25 -3.36 -16.32 2.89
N PRO A 26 -4.70 -16.21 2.91
CA PRO A 26 -5.60 -17.04 2.11
C PRO A 26 -5.26 -17.06 0.62
N ASP A 27 -5.51 -18.19 -0.04
CA ASP A 27 -5.13 -18.40 -1.44
C ASP A 27 -5.80 -17.42 -2.39
N SER A 28 -7.02 -16.99 -2.10
CA SER A 28 -7.72 -15.95 -2.86
C SER A 28 -6.96 -14.62 -2.86
N LEU A 29 -6.48 -14.18 -1.69
CA LEU A 29 -5.70 -12.95 -1.58
C LEU A 29 -4.33 -13.09 -2.25
N LYS A 30 -3.68 -14.25 -2.11
CA LYS A 30 -2.42 -14.58 -2.79
C LYS A 30 -2.58 -14.54 -4.31
N ALA A 31 -3.67 -15.08 -4.84
CA ALA A 31 -3.96 -15.04 -6.27
C ALA A 31 -4.10 -13.60 -6.77
N SER A 32 -4.83 -12.74 -6.05
CA SER A 32 -4.96 -11.32 -6.38
C SER A 32 -3.61 -10.58 -6.35
N ILE A 33 -2.77 -10.84 -5.35
CA ILE A 33 -1.42 -10.26 -5.25
C ILE A 33 -0.55 -10.71 -6.44
N THR A 34 -0.59 -12.00 -6.76
CA THR A 34 0.23 -12.59 -7.81
C THR A 34 -0.16 -12.08 -9.20
N ALA A 35 -1.47 -11.91 -9.43
CA ALA A 35 -2.03 -11.40 -10.68
C ALA A 35 -1.81 -9.88 -10.88
N CYS A 36 -1.35 -9.15 -9.87
CA CYS A 36 -1.09 -7.72 -9.98
C CYS A 36 0.26 -7.49 -10.67
N GLU A 37 0.23 -7.00 -11.91
CA GLU A 37 1.43 -6.73 -12.72
C GLU A 37 2.16 -5.44 -12.30
N THR A 38 1.42 -4.47 -11.77
CA THR A 38 1.97 -3.17 -11.33
C THR A 38 2.68 -3.26 -9.98
N LEU A 39 2.50 -4.37 -9.26
CA LEU A 39 3.23 -4.68 -8.04
C LEU A 39 4.45 -5.54 -8.40
N GLY A 40 5.66 -5.01 -8.18
CA GLY A 40 6.90 -5.74 -8.42
C GLY A 40 6.96 -7.06 -7.63
N ASP A 41 7.58 -8.08 -8.22
CA ASP A 41 7.63 -9.44 -7.66
C ASP A 41 8.31 -9.50 -6.29
N GLU A 42 9.24 -8.58 -6.02
CA GLU A 42 9.91 -8.42 -4.74
C GLU A 42 8.96 -7.99 -3.60
N PHE A 43 7.86 -7.29 -3.92
CA PHE A 43 6.90 -6.80 -2.93
C PHE A 43 5.81 -7.82 -2.61
N LYS A 44 5.45 -8.68 -3.56
CA LYS A 44 4.40 -9.70 -3.44
C LYS A 44 4.49 -10.55 -2.16
N PRO A 45 5.65 -11.14 -1.79
CA PRO A 45 5.73 -11.93 -0.56
C PRO A 45 5.46 -11.08 0.69
N ILE A 46 5.99 -9.85 0.74
CA ILE A 46 5.82 -8.96 1.90
C ILE A 46 4.37 -8.51 2.05
N VAL A 47 3.71 -8.18 0.94
CA VAL A 47 2.28 -7.83 0.92
C VAL A 47 1.43 -9.03 1.37
N SER A 48 1.80 -10.25 0.98
CA SER A 48 1.14 -11.47 1.44
C SER A 48 1.26 -11.63 2.95
N ASP A 49 2.46 -11.47 3.51
CA ASP A 49 2.72 -11.57 4.94
C ASP A 49 1.98 -10.49 5.74
N LEU A 50 1.91 -9.26 5.22
CA LEU A 50 1.12 -8.17 5.79
C LEU A 50 -0.36 -8.52 5.87
N CYS A 51 -0.95 -9.03 4.78
CA CYS A 51 -2.34 -9.49 4.77
C CYS A 51 -2.57 -10.63 5.78
N GLY A 52 -1.66 -11.61 5.82
CA GLY A 52 -1.70 -12.69 6.82
C GLY A 52 -1.66 -12.16 8.25
N SER A 53 -0.79 -11.19 8.53
CA SER A 53 -0.69 -10.55 9.84
C SER A 53 -1.95 -9.74 10.21
N MET A 54 -2.54 -9.02 9.25
CA MET A 54 -3.75 -8.22 9.48
C MET A 54 -4.93 -9.11 9.88
N LEU A 55 -5.03 -10.32 9.32
CA LEU A 55 -6.09 -11.30 9.64
C LEU A 55 -6.06 -11.78 11.09
N ASN A 56 -4.97 -11.57 11.83
CA ASN A 56 -4.94 -11.84 13.28
C ASN A 56 -5.84 -10.89 14.09
N THR A 57 -6.20 -9.74 13.51
CA THR A 57 -6.90 -8.65 14.22
C THR A 57 -8.12 -8.11 13.48
N GLN A 58 -8.20 -8.33 12.16
CA GLN A 58 -9.23 -7.79 11.28
C GLN A 58 -9.94 -8.92 10.53
N SER A 59 -11.21 -8.70 10.16
CA SER A 59 -11.98 -9.69 9.40
C SER A 59 -11.46 -9.83 7.96
N PHE A 60 -11.68 -11.00 7.37
CA PHE A 60 -11.28 -11.29 5.98
C PHE A 60 -11.78 -10.22 4.99
N CYS A 61 -13.07 -9.87 5.07
CA CYS A 61 -13.67 -8.88 4.16
C CYS A 61 -12.99 -7.50 4.28
N HIS A 62 -12.55 -7.12 5.49
CA HIS A 62 -11.85 -5.85 5.69
C HIS A 62 -10.45 -5.87 5.06
N VAL A 63 -9.71 -6.97 5.26
CA VAL A 63 -8.37 -7.16 4.68
C VAL A 63 -8.44 -7.24 3.15
N GLU A 64 -9.43 -7.95 2.61
CA GLU A 64 -9.67 -8.06 1.17
C GLU A 64 -9.96 -6.69 0.53
N ARG A 65 -10.82 -5.87 1.14
CA ARG A 65 -11.10 -4.51 0.64
C ARG A 65 -9.85 -3.63 0.64
N LYS A 66 -9.05 -3.68 1.72
CA LYS A 66 -7.78 -2.96 1.81
C LYS A 66 -6.80 -3.40 0.74
N LEU A 67 -6.62 -4.71 0.57
CA LEU A 67 -5.74 -5.26 -0.44
C LEU A 67 -6.18 -4.83 -1.84
N ASN A 68 -7.47 -4.95 -2.17
CA ASN A 68 -7.98 -4.56 -3.49
C ASN A 68 -7.72 -3.08 -3.79
N LEU A 69 -7.88 -2.19 -2.79
CA LEU A 69 -7.55 -0.77 -2.96
C LEU A 69 -6.04 -0.57 -3.12
N PHE A 70 -5.21 -1.24 -2.31
CA PHE A 70 -3.75 -1.19 -2.44
C PHE A 70 -3.26 -1.62 -3.83
N LEU A 71 -3.75 -2.75 -4.35
CA LEU A 71 -3.37 -3.24 -5.67
C LEU A 71 -3.77 -2.25 -6.78
N ARG A 72 -4.94 -1.62 -6.70
CA ARG A 72 -5.33 -0.54 -7.62
C ARG A 72 -4.45 0.70 -7.47
N MET A 73 -4.02 1.01 -6.25
CA MET A 73 -3.11 2.13 -5.99
C MET A 73 -1.71 1.87 -6.52
N SER A 74 -1.23 0.61 -6.55
CA SER A 74 0.16 0.27 -6.93
C SER A 74 0.62 0.90 -8.25
N ALA A 75 -0.29 1.03 -9.23
CA ALA A 75 -0.05 1.71 -10.51
C ALA A 75 0.34 3.19 -10.40
N TYR A 76 0.15 3.81 -9.24
CA TYR A 76 0.42 5.22 -8.97
C TYR A 76 1.52 5.45 -7.93
N LEU A 77 2.03 4.38 -7.29
CA LEU A 77 3.00 4.43 -6.18
C LEU A 77 4.45 4.44 -6.69
N HIS A 78 4.72 5.27 -7.70
CA HIS A 78 6.05 5.42 -8.33
C HIS A 78 6.51 6.89 -8.29
N GLY A 79 5.94 7.70 -7.39
CA GLY A 79 6.40 9.06 -7.14
C GLY A 79 5.97 10.14 -8.14
N LEU A 80 5.18 9.79 -9.16
CA LEU A 80 4.67 10.78 -10.12
C LEU A 80 3.29 11.32 -9.75
N HIS A 81 2.60 10.68 -8.80
CA HIS A 81 1.25 11.04 -8.38
C HIS A 81 1.26 11.43 -6.90
N HIS A 82 0.68 12.59 -6.60
CA HIS A 82 0.46 12.97 -5.21
C HIS A 82 -0.85 12.34 -4.70
N ILE A 83 -1.04 12.30 -3.38
CA ILE A 83 -2.19 11.62 -2.76
C ILE A 83 -3.54 12.09 -3.34
N GLU A 84 -3.71 13.39 -3.59
CA GLU A 84 -4.98 13.90 -4.13
C GLU A 84 -5.24 13.45 -5.58
N ASP A 85 -4.20 13.28 -6.41
CA ASP A 85 -4.36 12.67 -7.75
C ASP A 85 -4.86 11.24 -7.65
N ILE A 86 -4.34 10.47 -6.68
CA ILE A 86 -4.72 9.08 -6.48
C ILE A 86 -6.17 9.00 -6.01
N VAL A 87 -6.56 9.84 -5.04
CA VAL A 87 -7.93 9.99 -4.54
C VAL A 87 -8.89 10.30 -5.69
N TYR A 88 -8.54 11.28 -6.53
CA TYR A 88 -9.35 11.69 -7.67
C TYR A 88 -9.47 10.59 -8.73
N ARG A 89 -8.35 9.99 -9.16
CA ARG A 89 -8.33 8.97 -10.23
C ARG A 89 -9.02 7.68 -9.83
N LEU A 90 -8.89 7.28 -8.57
CA LEU A 90 -9.52 6.05 -8.07
C LEU A 90 -10.97 6.27 -7.61
N ASN A 91 -11.40 7.53 -7.49
CA ASN A 91 -12.69 7.96 -6.97
C ASN A 91 -13.00 7.30 -5.61
N VAL A 92 -12.07 7.45 -4.66
CA VAL A 92 -12.15 6.89 -3.31
C VAL A 92 -11.96 7.97 -2.27
N GLU A 93 -12.46 7.75 -1.06
CA GLU A 93 -12.27 8.71 0.03
C GLU A 93 -10.81 8.79 0.46
N ARG A 94 -10.40 10.02 0.82
CA ARG A 94 -9.03 10.30 1.27
C ARG A 94 -8.62 9.47 2.49
N ASP A 95 -9.56 9.22 3.41
CA ASP A 95 -9.25 8.47 4.62
C ASP A 95 -9.07 6.98 4.35
N ALA A 96 -9.78 6.41 3.36
CA ALA A 96 -9.52 5.05 2.88
C ALA A 96 -8.12 4.92 2.26
N VAL A 97 -7.68 5.92 1.49
CA VAL A 97 -6.32 5.96 0.94
C VAL A 97 -5.28 6.01 2.04
N LYS A 98 -5.45 6.87 3.05
CA LYS A 98 -4.53 6.95 4.20
C LYS A 98 -4.50 5.63 4.98
N GLU A 99 -5.65 5.03 5.27
CA GLU A 99 -5.72 3.76 5.99
C GLU A 99 -4.95 2.65 5.27
N VAL A 100 -5.04 2.61 3.93
CA VAL A 100 -4.25 1.70 3.11
C VAL A 100 -2.76 2.02 3.18
N LEU A 101 -2.36 3.29 3.02
CA LEU A 101 -0.95 3.68 3.12
C LEU A 101 -0.34 3.31 4.48
N ASP A 102 -1.09 3.47 5.56
CA ASP A 102 -0.65 3.11 6.91
C ASP A 102 -0.53 1.59 7.06
N SER A 103 -1.53 0.84 6.56
CA SER A 103 -1.57 -0.64 6.63
C SER A 103 -0.43 -1.30 5.85
N PHE A 104 0.03 -0.69 4.76
CA PHE A 104 1.12 -1.20 3.90
C PHE A 104 2.41 -0.37 4.02
N SER A 105 2.57 0.41 5.09
CA SER A 105 3.72 1.31 5.31
C SER A 105 5.09 0.63 5.25
N LEU A 106 5.17 -0.70 5.48
CA LEU A 106 6.41 -1.46 5.38
C LEU A 106 6.97 -1.56 3.95
N VAL A 107 6.14 -1.42 2.92
CA VAL A 107 6.54 -1.44 1.50
C VAL A 107 6.36 -0.08 0.84
N LEU A 108 6.12 0.98 1.64
CA LEU A 108 5.81 2.30 1.15
C LEU A 108 6.66 3.36 1.83
N CYS A 109 7.02 4.38 1.06
CA CYS A 109 7.57 5.62 1.60
C CYS A 109 6.76 6.81 1.08
N THR A 110 6.49 7.77 1.96
CA THR A 110 5.88 9.05 1.57
C THR A 110 6.90 10.17 1.68
N PHE A 111 7.08 10.91 0.58
CA PHE A 111 7.97 12.07 0.54
C PHE A 111 7.17 13.34 0.25
N ARG A 112 7.66 14.46 0.78
CA ARG A 112 7.23 15.79 0.38
C ARG A 112 8.27 16.31 -0.60
N ARG A 113 7.84 16.72 -1.80
CA ARG A 113 8.77 17.33 -2.75
C ARG A 113 8.93 18.82 -2.43
N PRO A 114 10.16 19.31 -2.16
CA PRO A 114 10.39 20.72 -1.83
C PRO A 114 10.00 21.65 -2.98
N ASP A 115 10.13 21.20 -4.23
CA ASP A 115 9.76 21.92 -5.45
C ASP A 115 8.28 22.36 -5.50
N PHE A 116 7.44 21.77 -4.67
CA PHE A 116 6.00 22.04 -4.54
C PHE A 116 5.64 22.79 -3.24
N ILE A 117 6.64 23.21 -2.46
CA ILE A 117 6.44 24.11 -1.32
C ILE A 117 6.54 25.54 -1.87
N SER A 118 5.49 26.01 -2.54
CA SER A 118 5.32 27.44 -2.73
C SER A 118 4.92 28.07 -1.39
N GLU A 119 5.63 29.12 -1.00
CA GLU A 119 5.48 29.92 0.23
C GLU A 119 4.03 30.23 0.62
#